data_AF-A0AAW4YCW6-F1
#
_entry.id   AF-A0AAW4YCW6-F1
#
_cell.length_a   1.000
_cell.length_b   1.000
_cell.length_c   1.000
_cell.angle_alpha   90.00
_cell.angle_beta   90.00
_cell.angle_gamma   90.00
#
_symmetry.space_group_name_H-M   'P 1'
#
loop_
_entity.id
_entity.type
_entity.pdbx_description
1 polymer ?
#
loop_
_entity_poly.entity_id
_entity_poly.type
_entity_poly.pdbx_seq_one_letter_code
_entity_poly.pdbx_strand_id
1 'polypeptide(L)'
;NEDKPQKDAYQAAVQHAKDLINQTSNPTLDKAQVEQLTQAVNQAKDNLHGDQKLADDKQHAVTDLNQLNGLNNPQRQALESQINNAATRDEVAQKLAEAKALDQAMQALRNSIQDQQQTESGSKFINEDKPQ
;
A
#
# COMPACT_ATOMS: atom_id res chain seq x y z
N ASN A 1 -6.44 -5.92 3.45
CA ASN A 1 -6.86 -5.33 2.16
C ASN A 1 -8.30 -4.85 2.22
N GLU A 2 -9.23 -5.64 2.75
CA GLU A 2 -10.55 -5.09 3.08
C GLU A 2 -10.53 -4.22 4.34
N ASP A 3 -11.41 -3.22 4.37
CA ASP A 3 -11.65 -2.32 5.48
C ASP A 3 -12.35 -3.04 6.65
N LYS A 4 -12.12 -2.55 7.87
CA LYS A 4 -12.64 -3.15 9.08
C LYS A 4 -14.18 -3.31 9.09
N PRO A 5 -14.99 -2.30 8.70
CA PRO A 5 -16.45 -2.42 8.75
C PRO A 5 -17.00 -3.55 7.88
N GLN A 6 -16.44 -3.76 6.68
CA GLN A 6 -16.87 -4.80 5.74
C GLN A 6 -16.49 -6.19 6.26
N LYS A 7 -15.31 -6.34 6.84
CA LYS A 7 -14.91 -7.59 7.52
C LYS A 7 -15.82 -7.90 8.70
N ASP A 8 -16.09 -6.91 9.56
CA ASP A 8 -16.96 -7.06 10.72
C ASP A 8 -18.39 -7.43 10.29
N ALA A 9 -18.92 -6.81 9.24
CA ALA A 9 -20.25 -7.10 8.70
C ALA A 9 -20.37 -8.55 8.21
N TYR A 10 -19.37 -9.04 7.47
CA TYR A 10 -19.33 -10.43 7.04
C TYR A 10 -19.22 -11.41 8.22
N GLN A 11 -18.35 -11.12 9.19
CA GLN A 11 -18.21 -11.95 10.39
C GLN A 11 -19.50 -12.01 11.21
N ALA A 12 -20.20 -10.88 11.38
CA ALA A 12 -21.48 -10.82 12.07
C ALA A 12 -22.56 -11.62 11.34
N ALA A 13 -22.68 -11.46 10.02
CA ALA A 13 -23.65 -12.22 9.22
C ALA A 13 -23.40 -13.75 9.31
N VAL A 14 -22.14 -14.17 9.24
CA VAL A 14 -21.76 -15.59 9.41
C VAL A 14 -22.07 -16.08 10.81
N GLN A 15 -21.82 -15.27 11.85
CA GLN A 15 -22.12 -15.65 13.22
C GLN A 15 -23.62 -15.85 13.43
N HIS A 16 -24.46 -14.94 12.94
CA HIS A 16 -25.92 -15.07 13.02
C HIS A 16 -26.43 -16.32 12.28
N ALA A 17 -25.88 -16.64 11.11
CA ALA A 17 -26.22 -17.87 10.40
C ALA A 17 -25.82 -19.12 11.18
N LYS A 18 -24.62 -19.13 11.80
CA LYS A 18 -24.17 -20.23 12.68
C LYS A 18 -25.06 -20.38 13.91
N ASP A 19 -25.45 -19.27 14.52
CA ASP A 19 -26.31 -19.29 15.70
C ASP A 19 -27.66 -19.94 15.38
N LEU A 20 -28.26 -19.62 14.22
CA LEU A 20 -29.49 -20.27 13.76
C LEU A 20 -29.28 -21.77 13.50
N ILE A 21 -28.21 -22.15 12.79
CA ILE A 21 -27.88 -23.56 12.48
C ILE A 21 -27.70 -24.39 13.75
N ASN A 22 -27.09 -23.81 14.78
CA ASN A 22 -26.76 -24.50 16.04
C ASN A 22 -27.91 -24.46 17.07
N GLN A 23 -29.11 -23.96 16.71
CA GLN A 23 -30.26 -23.95 17.61
C GLN A 23 -30.68 -25.39 17.98
N THR A 24 -30.50 -25.74 19.25
CA THR A 24 -30.92 -27.04 19.81
C THR A 24 -32.22 -26.95 20.61
N SER A 25 -32.69 -25.73 20.90
CA SER A 25 -33.91 -25.43 21.65
C SER A 25 -34.67 -24.32 20.93
N ASN A 26 -36.00 -24.45 20.78
CA ASN A 26 -36.85 -23.51 20.03
C ASN A 26 -36.36 -23.25 18.58
N PRO A 27 -36.38 -24.27 17.71
CA PRO A 27 -35.86 -24.15 16.35
C PRO A 27 -36.65 -23.11 15.55
N THR A 28 -35.92 -22.35 14.73
CA THR A 28 -36.55 -21.46 13.74
C THR A 28 -37.23 -22.29 12.66
N LEU A 29 -38.56 -22.21 12.58
CA LEU A 29 -39.37 -22.83 11.52
C LEU A 29 -39.74 -21.85 10.40
N ASP A 30 -39.43 -20.57 10.59
CA ASP A 30 -39.71 -19.52 9.61
C ASP A 30 -38.67 -19.56 8.48
N LYS A 31 -39.12 -20.00 7.30
CA LYS A 31 -38.33 -20.00 6.07
C LYS A 31 -37.83 -18.59 5.71
N ALA A 32 -38.64 -17.56 5.93
CA ALA A 32 -38.28 -16.19 5.58
C ALA A 32 -37.08 -15.71 6.41
N GLN A 33 -37.02 -16.06 7.69
CA GLN A 33 -35.89 -15.73 8.55
C GLN A 33 -34.58 -16.42 8.07
N VAL A 34 -34.67 -17.68 7.65
CA VAL A 34 -33.53 -18.41 7.06
C VAL A 34 -33.07 -17.76 5.75
N GLU A 35 -34.01 -17.37 4.89
CA GLU A 35 -33.72 -16.68 3.62
C GLU A 35 -33.07 -15.31 3.87
N GLN A 36 -33.53 -14.55 4.88
CA GLN A 36 -32.93 -13.26 5.25
C GLN A 36 -31.48 -13.42 5.70
N LEU A 37 -31.17 -14.38 6.59
CA LEU A 37 -29.80 -14.63 7.01
C LEU A 37 -28.91 -15.08 5.84
N THR A 38 -29.45 -15.91 4.95
CA THR A 38 -28.76 -16.33 3.73
C THR A 38 -28.41 -15.13 2.84
N GLN A 39 -29.38 -14.23 2.61
CA GLN A 39 -29.16 -13.01 1.84
C GLN A 39 -28.14 -12.09 2.52
N ALA A 40 -28.21 -11.93 3.84
CA ALA A 40 -27.27 -11.10 4.60
C ALA A 40 -25.82 -11.60 4.46
N VAL A 41 -25.60 -12.92 4.56
CA VAL A 41 -24.27 -13.52 4.35
C VAL A 41 -23.77 -13.29 2.92
N ASN A 42 -24.62 -13.51 1.92
CA ASN A 42 -24.25 -13.31 0.51
C ASN A 42 -23.90 -11.85 0.22
N GLN A 43 -24.74 -10.91 0.64
CA GLN A 43 -24.48 -9.47 0.46
C GLN A 43 -23.20 -9.03 1.18
N ALA A 44 -22.99 -9.47 2.42
CA ALA A 44 -21.78 -9.11 3.16
C ALA A 44 -20.51 -9.71 2.52
N LYS A 45 -20.60 -10.90 1.94
CA LYS A 45 -19.52 -11.54 1.17
C LYS A 45 -19.24 -10.77 -0.12
N ASP A 46 -20.28 -10.43 -0.87
CA ASP A 46 -20.15 -9.71 -2.15
C ASP A 46 -19.58 -8.31 -1.95
N ASN A 47 -19.80 -7.70 -0.78
CA ASN A 47 -19.24 -6.42 -0.38
C ASN A 47 -17.76 -6.49 0.10
N LEU A 48 -17.12 -7.66 0.00
CA LEU A 48 -15.67 -7.79 0.22
C LEU A 48 -14.94 -7.55 -1.10
N HIS A 49 -14.28 -6.40 -1.19
CA HIS A 49 -13.54 -5.90 -2.35
C HIS A 49 -12.05 -5.69 -2.06
N GLY A 50 -11.50 -6.44 -1.10
CA GLY A 50 -10.11 -6.27 -0.66
C GLY A 50 -9.09 -6.34 -1.80
N ASP A 51 -9.26 -7.25 -2.76
CA ASP A 51 -8.32 -7.41 -3.88
C ASP A 51 -8.40 -6.24 -4.86
N GLN A 52 -9.60 -5.75 -5.14
CA GLN A 52 -9.80 -4.54 -5.96
C GLN A 52 -9.15 -3.33 -5.29
N LYS A 53 -9.40 -3.13 -3.99
CA LYS A 53 -8.78 -2.03 -3.23
C LYS A 53 -7.26 -2.10 -3.23
N LEU A 54 -6.69 -3.31 -3.15
CA LEU A 54 -5.24 -3.50 -3.28
C LEU A 54 -4.73 -3.10 -4.67
N ALA A 55 -5.42 -3.53 -5.73
CA ALA A 55 -5.05 -3.18 -7.10
C ALA A 55 -5.12 -1.66 -7.33
N ASP A 56 -6.16 -1.00 -6.83
CA ASP A 56 -6.33 0.45 -6.91
C ASP A 56 -5.19 1.17 -6.16
N ASP A 57 -4.86 0.75 -4.93
CA ASP A 57 -3.77 1.34 -4.16
C ASP A 57 -2.41 1.16 -4.86
N LYS A 58 -2.15 -0.01 -5.46
CA LYS A 58 -0.93 -0.23 -6.26
C LYS A 58 -0.86 0.73 -7.44
N GLN A 59 -1.95 0.88 -8.19
CA GLN A 59 -2.00 1.78 -9.34
C GLN A 59 -1.76 3.24 -8.94
N HIS A 60 -2.38 3.69 -7.85
CA HIS A 60 -2.14 5.03 -7.30
C HIS A 60 -0.68 5.21 -6.86
N ALA A 61 -0.11 4.23 -6.14
CA ALA A 61 1.27 4.31 -5.67
C ALA A 61 2.30 4.32 -6.81
N VAL A 62 2.08 3.54 -7.88
CA VAL A 62 2.91 3.59 -9.09
C VAL A 62 2.79 4.94 -9.80
N THR A 63 1.59 5.52 -9.82
CA THR A 63 1.35 6.85 -10.40
C THR A 63 2.12 7.92 -9.62
N ASP A 64 2.03 7.91 -8.29
CA ASP A 64 2.81 8.80 -7.41
C ASP A 64 4.32 8.62 -7.60
N LEU A 65 4.79 7.36 -7.63
CA LEU A 65 6.21 7.03 -7.84
C LEU A 65 6.74 7.63 -9.14
N ASN A 66 5.94 7.60 -10.21
CA ASN A 66 6.34 8.13 -11.52
C ASN A 66 6.48 9.66 -11.56
N GLN A 67 5.86 10.37 -10.62
CA GLN A 67 5.98 11.82 -10.46
C GLN A 67 7.22 12.24 -9.65
N LEU A 68 7.93 11.28 -9.04
CA LEU A 68 9.16 11.54 -8.27
C LEU A 68 10.35 11.78 -9.22
N ASN A 69 10.93 12.98 -9.15
CA ASN A 69 11.93 13.47 -10.11
C ASN A 69 13.39 13.33 -9.63
N GLY A 70 13.60 13.05 -8.35
CA GLY A 70 14.90 12.74 -7.75
C GLY A 70 15.35 11.31 -8.00
N LEU A 71 14.45 10.35 -8.23
CA LEU A 71 14.87 8.97 -8.49
C LEU A 71 15.52 8.81 -9.87
N ASN A 72 16.52 7.95 -9.98
CA ASN A 72 17.02 7.49 -11.28
C ASN A 72 16.18 6.32 -11.83
N ASN A 73 16.36 5.97 -13.11
CA ASN A 73 15.54 4.94 -13.77
C ASN A 73 15.61 3.57 -13.06
N PRO A 74 16.79 3.02 -12.71
CA PRO A 74 16.86 1.74 -11.99
C PRO A 74 16.18 1.76 -10.62
N GLN A 75 16.32 2.83 -9.84
CA GLN A 75 15.65 2.98 -8.54
C GLN A 75 14.13 2.98 -8.72
N ARG A 76 13.63 3.74 -9.69
CA ARG A 76 12.20 3.80 -10.01
C ARG A 76 11.65 2.42 -10.40
N GLN A 77 12.31 1.72 -11.31
CA GLN A 77 11.90 0.38 -11.75
C GLN A 77 11.89 -0.63 -10.60
N ALA A 78 12.90 -0.59 -9.72
CA ALA A 78 12.97 -1.46 -8.56
C ALA A 78 11.80 -1.19 -7.58
N LEU A 79 11.51 0.09 -7.30
CA LEU A 79 10.41 0.50 -6.43
C LEU A 79 9.04 0.16 -7.03
N GLU A 80 8.86 0.34 -8.33
CA GLU A 80 7.64 -0.03 -9.05
C GLU A 80 7.37 -1.54 -8.94
N SER A 81 8.42 -2.36 -9.14
CA SER A 81 8.33 -3.81 -8.93
C SER A 81 7.95 -4.17 -7.49
N GLN A 82 8.54 -3.50 -6.49
CA GLN A 82 8.19 -3.73 -5.09
C GLN A 82 6.74 -3.36 -4.76
N ILE A 83 6.24 -2.23 -5.27
CA ILE A 83 4.83 -1.82 -5.12
C ILE A 83 3.90 -2.85 -5.76
N ASN A 84 4.20 -3.26 -7.00
CA ASN A 84 3.39 -4.26 -7.72
C ASN A 84 3.37 -5.63 -7.03
N ASN A 85 4.46 -6.00 -6.35
CA ASN A 85 4.57 -7.26 -5.61
C ASN A 85 4.03 -7.22 -4.17
N ALA A 86 3.65 -6.05 -3.65
CA ALA A 86 3.09 -5.93 -2.30
C ALA A 86 1.81 -6.78 -2.15
N ALA A 87 1.69 -7.52 -1.05
CA ALA A 87 0.54 -8.38 -0.78
C ALA A 87 -0.58 -7.62 -0.05
N THR A 88 -0.24 -6.50 0.58
CA THR A 88 -1.21 -5.71 1.35
C THR A 88 -1.19 -4.22 1.03
N ARG A 89 -2.32 -3.57 1.31
CA ARG A 89 -2.48 -2.11 1.17
C ARG A 89 -1.50 -1.33 2.05
N ASP A 90 -1.22 -1.85 3.24
CA ASP A 90 -0.25 -1.25 4.16
C ASP A 90 1.19 -1.35 3.61
N GLU A 91 1.55 -2.50 3.03
CA GLU A 91 2.85 -2.67 2.36
C GLU A 91 2.99 -1.73 1.14
N VAL A 92 1.93 -1.54 0.34
CA VAL A 92 1.92 -0.56 -0.76
C VAL A 92 2.21 0.84 -0.23
N ALA A 93 1.52 1.27 0.83
CA ALA A 93 1.71 2.57 1.44
C ALA A 93 3.13 2.74 2.00
N GLN A 94 3.67 1.71 2.66
CA GLN A 94 5.04 1.71 3.17
C GLN A 94 6.05 1.85 2.04
N LYS A 95 5.90 1.09 0.95
CA LYS A 95 6.81 1.16 -0.20
C LYS A 95 6.79 2.50 -0.90
N LEU A 96 5.63 3.13 -0.97
CA LEU A 96 5.52 4.51 -1.48
C LEU A 96 6.22 5.52 -0.55
N ALA A 97 6.13 5.35 0.77
CA ALA A 97 6.84 6.21 1.72
C ALA A 97 8.36 6.05 1.59
N GLU A 98 8.86 4.82 1.45
CA GLU A 98 10.27 4.53 1.17
C GLU A 98 10.73 5.19 -0.14
N ALA A 99 9.91 5.13 -1.19
CA ALA A 99 10.19 5.80 -2.46
C ALA A 99 10.31 7.33 -2.31
N LYS A 100 9.38 7.96 -1.58
CA LYS A 100 9.38 9.41 -1.31
C LYS A 100 10.62 9.83 -0.51
N ALA A 101 11.04 9.03 0.48
CA ALA A 101 12.25 9.31 1.25
C ALA A 101 13.52 9.18 0.40
N LEU A 102 13.61 8.13 -0.44
CA LEU A 102 14.74 7.95 -1.36
C LEU A 102 14.81 9.09 -2.38
N ASP A 103 13.67 9.54 -2.89
CA ASP A 103 13.59 10.67 -3.82
C ASP A 103 14.20 11.94 -3.22
N GLN A 104 13.81 12.28 -1.99
CA GLN A 104 14.36 13.42 -1.25
C GLN A 104 15.88 13.28 -1.03
N ALA A 105 16.36 12.10 -0.64
CA ALA A 105 17.79 11.85 -0.46
C ALA A 105 18.57 12.02 -1.78
N MET A 106 18.01 11.55 -2.90
CA MET A 106 18.62 11.70 -4.21
C MET A 106 18.60 13.15 -4.71
N GLN A 107 17.58 13.95 -4.37
CA GLN A 107 17.58 15.38 -4.65
C GLN A 107 18.66 16.10 -3.83
N ALA A 108 18.77 15.81 -2.53
CA ALA A 108 19.80 16.36 -1.66
C ALA A 108 21.22 16.02 -2.17
N LEU A 109 21.45 14.77 -2.60
CA LEU A 109 22.72 14.33 -3.18
C LEU A 109 23.06 15.10 -4.47
N ARG A 110 22.08 15.36 -5.35
CA ARG A 110 22.31 16.18 -6.55
C ARG A 110 22.66 17.62 -6.21
N ASN A 111 21.96 18.20 -5.23
CA ASN A 111 22.22 19.58 -4.82
C ASN A 111 23.62 19.72 -4.19
N SER A 112 24.09 18.73 -3.42
CA SER A 112 25.40 18.80 -2.76
C SER A 112 26.59 18.80 -3.73
N ILE A 113 26.41 18.29 -4.95
CA ILE A 113 27.46 18.24 -5.98
C ILE A 113 27.32 19.35 -7.02
N GLN A 114 26.31 20.21 -6.93
CA GLN A 114 26.07 21.27 -7.90
C GLN A 114 27.20 22.30 -7.94
N ASP A 115 27.82 22.57 -6.78
CA ASP A 115 28.94 23.51 -6.65
C ASP A 115 30.30 22.85 -6.91
N GLN A 116 30.34 21.65 -7.50
CA GLN A 116 31.57 20.90 -7.78
C GLN A 116 32.57 21.75 -8.58
N GLN A 117 32.14 22.37 -9.70
CA GLN A 117 33.05 23.15 -10.55
C GLN A 117 33.63 24.38 -9.84
N GLN A 118 32.84 25.02 -8.98
CA GLN A 118 33.30 26.16 -8.17
C GLN A 118 34.27 25.71 -7.08
N THR A 119 34.00 24.56 -6.47
CA THR A 119 34.88 23.93 -5.48
C THR A 119 36.22 23.56 -6.11
N GLU A 120 36.22 22.91 -7.28
CA GLU A 120 37.41 22.51 -8.03
C GLU A 120 38.23 23.70 -8.54
N SER A 121 37.57 24.82 -8.89
CA SER A 121 38.24 26.06 -9.32
C SER A 121 38.72 26.94 -8.16
N GLY A 122 38.32 26.62 -6.93
CA GLY A 122 38.66 27.39 -5.74
C GLY A 122 40.09 27.15 -5.27
N SER A 123 40.74 28.20 -4.75
CA SER A 123 42.10 28.10 -4.21
C SER A 123 42.25 27.05 -3.11
N LYS A 124 41.17 26.73 -2.37
CA LYS A 124 41.18 25.63 -1.39
C LYS A 124 41.50 24.30 -2.06
N PHE A 125 40.82 23.95 -3.14
CA PHE A 125 41.05 22.69 -3.87
C PHE A 125 42.38 22.71 -4.64
N ILE A 126 42.71 23.83 -5.30
CA ILE A 126 43.95 23.95 -6.09
C ILE A 126 45.21 23.88 -5.22
N ASN A 127 45.14 24.41 -3.99
CA ASN A 127 46.27 24.45 -3.06
C ASN A 127 46.22 23.35 -1.99
N GLU A 128 45.32 22.37 -2.09
CA GLU A 128 45.39 21.19 -1.23
C GLU A 128 46.69 20.43 -1.50
N ASP A 129 47.35 19.98 -0.43
CA ASP A 129 48.60 19.24 -0.54
C ASP A 129 48.34 17.93 -1.30
N LYS A 130 49.20 17.62 -2.28
CA LYS A 130 49.10 16.33 -2.98
C LYS A 130 49.31 15.20 -1.96
N PRO A 131 48.49 14.13 -1.99
CA PRO A 131 48.68 12.99 -1.10
C PRO A 131 50.11 12.43 -1.26
N GLN A 132 50.81 12.26 -0.13
CA GLN A 132 52.15 11.66 -0.04
C GLN A 132 52.13 10.18 -0.41
#